data_AF-A0A8J6LP90-F1
#
_entry.id   AF-A0A8J6LP90-F1
#
_cell.length_a   1.000
_cell.length_b   1.000
_cell.length_c   1.000
_cell.angle_alpha   90.00
_cell.angle_beta   90.00
_cell.angle_gamma   90.00
#
_symmetry.space_group_name_H-M   'P 1'
#
loop_
_entity.id
_entity.type
_entity.pdbx_description
1 polymer ?
#
loop_
_entity_poly.entity_id
_entity_poly.type
_entity_poly.pdbx_seq_one_letter_code
_entity_poly.pdbx_strand_id
1 'polypeptide(L)' 'MRVLGVDPGLTRCGVGIVEGMPGRPCRLLHVEVIRT' A
#
# COMPACT_ATOMS: atom_id res chain seq x y z
N MET A 1 1.25 4.86 12.66
CA MET A 1 0.60 3.58 12.31
C MET A 1 0.98 3.18 10.90
N ARG A 2 1.04 1.88 10.60
CA ARG A 2 1.28 1.39 9.23
C ARG A 2 0.06 0.64 8.75
N VAL A 3 -0.36 0.92 7.52
CA VAL A 3 -1.53 0.31 6.88
C VAL A 3 -1.08 -0.37 5.60
N LEU A 4 -1.53 -1.62 5.41
CA LEU A 4 -1.39 -2.35 4.17
C LEU A 4 -2.63 -2.11 3.31
N GLY A 5 -2.45 -1.53 2.13
CA GLY A 5 -3.46 -1.45 1.08
C GLY A 5 -3.29 -2.62 0.11
N VAL A 6 -4.41 -3.21 -0.30
CA VAL A 6 -4.46 -4.33 -1.26
C VAL A 6 -5.48 -3.98 -2.35
N ASP A 7 -5.04 -4.01 -3.61
CA ASP A 7 -5.86 -3.81 -4.82
C ASP A 7 -5.84 -5.11 -5.66
N PRO A 8 -6.78 -6.04 -5.39
CA PRO A 8 -6.76 -7.34 -6.02
C PRO A 8 -7.28 -7.31 -7.45
N GLY A 9 -6.61 -8.05 -8.34
CA GLY A 9 -7.03 -8.34 -9.70
C GLY A 9 -6.77 -9.81 -10.07
N LEU A 10 -7.32 -10.27 -11.18
CA LEU A 10 -7.28 -11.68 -11.57
C LEU A 10 -5.87 -12.20 -11.91
N THR A 11 -4.98 -11.33 -12.37
CA THR A 11 -3.60 -11.69 -12.80
C THR A 11 -2.53 -10.81 -12.15
N ARG A 12 -2.95 -9.84 -11.35
CA ARG A 12 -2.06 -8.93 -10.63
C ARG A 12 -2.71 -8.46 -9.34
N CYS A 13 -1.92 -8.22 -8.33
CA CYS A 13 -2.36 -7.57 -7.11
C CYS A 13 -1.46 -6.36 -6.83
N GLY A 14 -2.05 -5.17 -6.76
CA GLY A 14 -1.37 -4.01 -6.22
C GLY A 14 -1.28 -4.12 -4.70
N VAL A 15 -0.10 -3.85 -4.14
CA VAL A 15 0.09 -3.76 -2.69
C VAL A 15 0.86 -2.50 -2.35
N GLY A 16 0.52 -1.88 -1.22
CA GLY A 16 1.22 -0.69 -0.76
C GLY A 16 1.20 -0.57 0.76
N ILE A 17 2.28 0.01 1.31
CA ILE A 17 2.38 0.32 2.73
C ILE A 17 2.38 1.84 2.90
N VAL A 18 1.45 2.35 3.69
CA VAL A 18 1.37 3.76 4.05
C VAL A 18 1.62 3.93 5.54
N GLU A 19 2.48 4.88 5.89
CA GLU A 19 2.69 5.32 7.27
C GLU A 19 1.95 6.63 7.53
N GLY A 20 1.19 6.67 8.62
CA GLY A 20 0.40 7.82 9.02
C GLY A 20 0.57 8.17 10.50
N MET A 21 0.53 9.48 10.77
CA MET A 21 0.38 10.06 12.11
C MET A 21 -0.68 11.17 12.07
N PRO A 22 -1.53 11.32 13.10
CA PRO A 22 -2.50 12.41 13.17
C PRO A 22 -1.86 13.78 12.95
N GLY A 23 -2.51 14.63 12.16
CA GLY A 23 -2.04 15.99 11.87
C GLY A 23 -0.81 16.07 10.95
N ARG A 24 -0.36 14.96 10.34
CA ARG A 24 0.75 14.94 9.39
C ARG A 24 0.35 14.29 8.07
N PRO A 25 0.93 14.72 6.93
CA PRO A 25 0.76 14.01 5.67
C PRO A 25 1.23 12.56 5.78
N CYS A 26 0.50 11.65 5.14
CA CYS A 26 0.91 10.25 5.03
C CYS A 26 2.16 10.12 4.16
N ARG A 27 2.96 9.08 4.45
CA ARG A 27 4.12 8.71 3.65
C ARG A 27 3.90 7.34 3.01
N LEU A 28 4.08 7.25 1.70
CA LEU A 28 4.14 5.98 0.99
C LEU A 28 5.51 5.33 1.28
N LEU A 29 5.50 4.16 1.90
CA LEU A 29 6.72 3.44 2.29
C LEU A 29 7.12 2.39 1.26
N HIS A 30 6.15 1.69 0.69
CA HIS A 30 6.38 0.65 -0.31
C HIS A 30 5.21 0.60 -1.27
N VAL A 31 5.50 0.25 -2.53
CA VAL A 31 4.49 -0.06 -3.54
C VAL A 31 5.03 -1.17 -4.43
N GLU A 32 4.17 -2.14 -4.73
CA GLU A 32 4.51 -3.25 -5.60
C GLU A 32 3.29 -3.75 -6.36
N VAL A 33 3.55 -4.38 -7.50
CA VAL A 33 2.55 -5.12 -8.26
C VAL A 33 3.02 -6.57 -8.32
N ILE A 34 2.36 -7.41 -7.53
CA ILE A 34 2.57 -8.85 -7.53
C ILE A 34 1.86 -9.43 -8.75
N ARG A 35 2.53 -10.33 -9.47
CA ARG A 35 2.02 -11.00 -10.68
C ARG A 35 2.17 -12.51 -10.53
N THR A 36 1.30 -13.25 -11.21
CA THR A 36 1.38 -14.70 -11.41
C THR A 36 1.63 -15.01 -12.87
#